data_AF-A0A3M1UGC5-F1
#
_entry.id   AF-A0A3M1UGC5-F1
#
_cell.length_a   1.000
_cell.length_b   1.000
_cell.length_c   1.000
_cell.angle_alpha   90.00
_cell.angle_beta   90.00
_cell.angle_gamma   90.00
#
_symmetry.space_group_name_H-M   'P 1'
#
loop_
_entity.id
_entity.type
_entity.pdbx_description
1 polymer ?
#
loop_
_entity_poly.entity_id
_entity_poly.type
_entity_poly.pdbx_seq_one_letter_code
_entity_poly.pdbx_strand_id
1 'polypeptide(L)' 'DLAGVRYIDSSGVAMLVEGLQLARQQGIGFSLSGVGGSVMKVLKLARLDEVFTIRTAPQQLGQGAA' A
#
# COMPACT_ATOMS: atom_id res chain seq x y z
N ASP A 1 6.07 4.28 -0.44
CA ASP A 1 7.16 3.53 0.20
C ASP A 1 7.03 3.70 1.71
N LEU A 2 7.17 2.62 2.46
CA LEU A 2 7.03 2.54 3.91
C LEU A 2 8.29 1.98 4.60
N ALA A 3 9.43 1.86 3.90
CA ALA A 3 10.66 1.22 4.42
C ALA A 3 11.20 1.84 5.73
N GLY A 4 10.98 3.15 5.95
CA GLY A 4 11.36 3.84 7.19
C GLY A 4 10.25 3.93 8.24
N VAL A 5 9.03 3.47 7.93
CA VAL A 5 7.87 3.63 8.80
C VAL A 5 7.84 2.50 9.83
N ARG A 6 8.04 2.88 11.10
CA ARG A 6 8.09 1.93 12.22
C ARG A 6 6.73 1.65 12.84
N TYR A 7 5.77 2.54 12.67
CA TYR A 7 4.44 2.47 13.26
C TYR A 7 3.44 3.28 12.43
N ILE A 8 2.18 2.83 12.42
CA ILE A 8 1.05 3.54 11.84
C ILE A 8 -0.14 3.42 12.81
N ASP A 9 -0.87 4.51 13.00
CA ASP A 9 -2.10 4.54 13.79
C ASP A 9 -3.34 4.55 12.90
N SER A 10 -4.52 4.79 13.49
CA SER A 10 -5.78 4.88 12.76
C SER A 10 -5.78 6.01 11.72
N SER A 11 -5.11 7.14 11.98
CA SER A 11 -5.05 8.27 11.06
C SER A 11 -4.19 7.96 9.83
N GLY A 12 -3.03 7.32 10.03
CA GLY A 12 -2.20 6.87 8.93
C GLY A 12 -2.90 5.81 8.07
N VAL A 13 -3.63 4.89 8.70
CA VAL A 13 -4.44 3.90 7.99
C VAL A 13 -5.55 4.56 7.16
N ALA A 14 -6.27 5.55 7.73
CA ALA A 14 -7.31 6.28 7.01
C ALA A 14 -6.76 6.97 5.75
N MET A 15 -5.61 7.64 5.87
CA MET A 15 -4.94 8.29 4.74
C MET A 15 -4.55 7.30 3.62
N LEU A 16 -4.11 6.09 3.97
CA LEU A 16 -3.80 5.06 2.96
C LEU A 16 -5.06 4.60 2.23
N VAL A 17 -6.17 4.45 2.94
CA VAL A 17 -7.46 4.05 2.36
C VAL A 17 -8.00 5.14 1.43
N GLU A 18 -7.93 6.40 1.84
CA GLU A 18 -8.31 7.55 1.00
C GLU A 18 -7.46 7.61 -0.28
N GLY A 19 -6.15 7.44 -0.16
CA GLY A 19 -5.24 7.38 -1.32
C GLY A 19 -5.59 6.26 -2.30
N LEU A 20 -5.96 5.08 -1.80
CA LEU A 20 -6.41 3.96 -2.63
C LEU A 20 -7.76 4.27 -3.31
N GLN A 21 -8.71 4.87 -2.60
CA GLN A 21 -10.00 5.26 -3.16
C GLN A 21 -9.81 6.29 -4.27
N LEU A 22 -8.97 7.30 -4.05
CA LEU A 22 -8.66 8.33 -5.04
C LEU A 22 -7.98 7.74 -6.28
N ALA A 23 -7.02 6.83 -6.09
CA ALA A 23 -6.35 6.15 -7.21
C ALA A 23 -7.34 5.33 -8.06
N ARG A 24 -8.28 4.63 -7.41
CA ARG A 24 -9.35 3.90 -8.09
C ARG A 24 -10.27 4.83 -8.89
N GLN A 25 -10.64 5.98 -8.32
CA GLN A 25 -11.45 6.99 -9.01
C GLN A 25 -10.74 7.56 -10.24
N GLN A 26 -9.42 7.70 -10.18
CA GLN A 26 -8.60 8.20 -11.28
C GLN A 26 -8.16 7.09 -12.25
N GLY A 27 -8.49 5.82 -11.99
CA GLY A 27 -8.07 4.68 -12.81
C GLY A 27 -6.56 4.41 -12.79
N ILE A 28 -5.85 4.86 -11.76
CA ILE A 28 -4.39 4.66 -11.61
C ILE A 28 -4.08 3.59 -10.55
N GLY A 29 -2.89 2.99 -10.65
CA GLY A 29 -2.44 1.99 -9.70
C GLY A 29 -2.01 2.59 -8.37
N PHE A 30 -2.41 1.94 -7.27
CA PHE A 30 -1.93 2.25 -5.92
C PHE A 30 -1.35 0.99 -5.27
N SER A 31 -0.11 1.07 -4.81
CA SER A 31 0.56 -0.05 -4.15
C SER A 31 1.47 0.42 -3.03
N LEU A 32 1.55 -0.38 -1.97
CA LEU A 32 2.47 -0.17 -0.86
C LEU A 32 3.77 -0.93 -1.12
N SER A 33 4.90 -0.32 -0.80
CA SER A 33 6.22 -0.94 -0.87
C SER A 33 6.95 -0.73 0.46
N GLY A 34 7.95 -1.57 0.76
CA GLY A 34 8.76 -1.41 1.97
C GLY A 34 7.97 -1.60 3.27
N VAL A 35 6.86 -2.34 3.26
CA VAL A 35 6.03 -2.52 4.45
C VAL A 35 6.77 -3.37 5.49
N GLY A 36 7.24 -2.73 6.56
CA GLY A 36 7.88 -3.40 7.69
C GLY A 36 6.91 -4.25 8.52
N GLY A 37 7.44 -5.16 9.34
CA GLY A 37 6.65 -6.13 10.10
C GLY A 37 5.61 -5.51 11.04
N SER A 38 5.92 -4.41 11.73
CA SER A 38 4.97 -3.71 12.61
C SER A 38 3.80 -3.10 11.84
N VAL A 39 4.08 -2.44 10.71
CA VAL A 39 3.05 -1.86 9.84
C VAL A 39 2.18 -2.96 9.21
N MET A 40 2.80 -4.05 8.75
CA MET A 40 2.09 -5.22 8.22
C MET A 40 1.11 -5.82 9.24
N LYS A 41 1.48 -5.91 10.52
CA LYS A 41 0.56 -6.39 11.57
C LYS A 41 -0.67 -5.50 11.68
N VAL A 42 -0.50 -4.17 11.66
CA VAL A 42 -1.62 -3.23 11.71
C VAL A 42 -2.53 -3.38 10.50
N LEU A 43 -1.95 -3.49 9.29
CA LEU A 43 -2.72 -3.73 8.07
C LEU A 43 -3.52 -5.03 8.14
N LYS A 44 -2.92 -6.13 8.63
CA LYS A 44 -3.60 -7.41 8.81
C LYS A 44 -4.73 -7.36 9.82
N LEU A 45 -4.52 -6.68 10.95
CA LEU A 45 -5.57 -6.49 11.96
C LEU A 45 -6.78 -5.76 11.39
N ALA A 46 -6.54 -4.79 10.50
CA ALA A 46 -7.59 -4.08 9.78
C ALA A 46 -8.09 -4.80 8.51
N ARG A 47 -7.58 -6.00 8.19
CA ARG A 47 -7.86 -6.77 6.95
C ARG A 47 -7.56 -5.97 5.68
N LEU A 48 -6.59 -5.05 5.76
CA LEU A 48 -6.18 -4.19 4.67
C LEU A 48 -5.07 -4.78 3.81
N ASP A 49 -4.40 -5.85 4.26
CA ASP A 49 -3.43 -6.58 3.45
C ASP A 49 -4.07 -7.28 2.24
N GLU A 50 -5.36 -7.61 2.31
CA GLU A 50 -6.15 -8.11 1.18
C GLU A 50 -6.64 -6.99 0.25
N VAL A 51 -6.68 -5.75 0.76
CA VAL A 51 -7.20 -4.58 0.04
C VAL A 51 -6.09 -3.85 -0.72
N PHE A 52 -4.91 -3.73 -0.12
CA PHE A 52 -3.75 -3.10 -0.74
C PHE A 52 -2.94 -4.09 -1.56
N THR A 53 -2.51 -3.66 -2.74
CA THR A 53 -1.42 -4.35 -3.44
C THR A 53 -0.10 -4.04 -2.73
N ILE A 54 0.49 -5.03 -2.05
CA ILE A 54 1.77 -4.88 -1.35
C ILE A 54 2.90 -5.49 -2.19
N ARG A 55 3.87 -4.66 -2.57
CA ARG A 55 5.04 -5.04 -3.39
C ARG A 55 6.25 -5.26 -2.49
N THR A 56 6.84 -6.46 -2.57
CA THR A 56 8.03 -6.86 -1.80
C THR A 56 9.35 -6.61 -2.54
N ALA A 57 9.29 -6.33 -3.85
CA ALA A 57 10.45 -6.02 -4.68
C ALA A 57 10.22 -4.72 -5.45
N PRO A 58 11.28 -3.96 -5.82
CA PRO A 58 11.15 -2.91 -6.81
C PRO A 58 10.72 -3.56 -8.14
N GLN A 59 9.43 -3.51 -8.44
CA GLN A 59 8.93 -4.02 -9.71
C GLN A 59 9.35 -3.07 -10.82
N GLN A 60 10.16 -3.61 -11.73
CA GLN A 60 10.52 -3.02 -13.01
C GLN A 60 9.22 -2.74 -13.78
N LEU A 61 8.84 -1.46 -13.85
CA LEU A 61 7.76 -0.99 -14.70
C LEU A 61 8.24 -1.05 -16.15
N GLY A 62 7.72 -2.02 -16.90
CA GLY A 62 7.80 -2.01 -18.35
C GLY A 62 7.96 -3.40 -18.93
N GLN A 63 6.85 -4.00 -19.36
CA GLN A 63 6.72 -4.56 -20.71
C GLN A 63 5.30 -4.25 -21.19
N GLY A 64 5.24 -3.66 -22.39
CA GLY A 64 4.10 -2.91 -22.88
C GLY A 64 2.93 -3.77 -23.34
N ALA A 65 1.81 -3.09 -23.50
CA ALA A 65 0.80 -3.48 -24.44
C ALA A 65 1.45 -3.61 -25.84
N ALA A 66 1.34 -4.80 -26.42
CA ALA A 66 1.41 -5.07 -27.84
C ALA A 66 0.43 -6.21 -28.13
#